data_AF-A0A7K0V3Z4-F1
#
_entry.id   AF-A0A7K0V3Z4-F1
#
_cell.length_a   1.000
_cell.length_b   1.000
_cell.length_c   1.000
_cell.angle_alpha   90.00
_cell.angle_beta   90.00
_cell.angle_gamma   90.00
#
_symmetry.space_group_name_H-M   'P 1'
#
loop_
_entity.id
_entity.type
_entity.pdbx_description
1 polymer ?
#
loop_
_entity_poly.entity_id
_entity_poly.type
_entity_poly.pdbx_seq_one_letter_code
_entity_poly.pdbx_strand_id
1 'polypeptide(L)'
;VTQAIDAVARESESPTADEFRRVVTETRLGKDLNDALAALAERTENQDFKWVVQAMEIHRAVGGDLAEVLDNVFSTIRDRNSVRRQIQALGAEGRLSATVLIALPFGAAMFIQLINPGYLGLLFQSALGWTLLITALISIGIGSLWIKRLLKVEY
;
A
#
# COMPACT_ATOMS: atom_id res chain seq x y z
N VAL A 1 7.88 -21.20 -23.84
CA VAL A 1 8.18 -20.15 -22.83
C VAL A 1 8.99 -19.00 -23.42
N THR A 2 10.12 -19.23 -24.09
CA THR A 2 10.96 -18.15 -24.66
C THR A 2 10.24 -17.23 -25.66
N GLN A 3 9.32 -17.76 -26.49
CA GLN A 3 8.48 -16.93 -27.38
C GLN A 3 7.49 -16.04 -26.61
N ALA A 4 6.93 -16.52 -25.50
CA ALA A 4 6.03 -15.72 -24.67
C ALA A 4 6.80 -14.58 -23.97
N ILE A 5 8.03 -14.85 -23.52
CA ILE A 5 8.93 -13.83 -22.94
C ILE A 5 9.28 -12.77 -24.00
N ASP A 6 9.55 -13.17 -25.25
CA ASP A 6 9.81 -12.25 -26.36
C ASP A 6 8.59 -11.40 -26.73
N ALA A 7 7.37 -11.94 -26.60
CA ALA A 7 6.14 -11.18 -26.77
C ALA A 7 5.99 -10.10 -25.68
N VAL A 8 6.19 -10.46 -24.41
CA VAL A 8 6.16 -9.51 -23.28
C VAL A 8 7.19 -8.40 -23.45
N ALA A 9 8.39 -8.72 -23.94
CA ALA A 9 9.45 -7.75 -24.22
C ALA A 9 9.11 -6.72 -25.32
N ARG A 10 8.18 -7.06 -26.22
CA ARG A 10 7.71 -6.20 -27.32
C ARG A 10 6.45 -5.41 -26.97
N GLU A 11 5.56 -6.01 -26.18
CA GLU A 11 4.26 -5.43 -25.81
C GLU A 11 4.32 -4.55 -24.56
N SER A 12 5.38 -4.69 -23.75
CA SER A 12 5.58 -3.85 -22.56
C SER A 12 6.22 -2.50 -22.91
N GLU A 13 6.01 -1.52 -22.04
CA GLU A 13 6.72 -0.25 -22.05
C GLU A 13 8.01 -0.32 -21.20
N SER A 14 8.95 0.60 -21.43
CA SER A 14 10.13 0.76 -20.57
C SER A 14 9.69 1.25 -19.18
N PRO A 15 10.26 0.75 -18.07
CA PRO A 15 11.48 -0.06 -17.96
C PRO A 15 11.27 -1.58 -18.11
N THR A 16 10.03 -2.07 -18.03
CA THR A 16 9.71 -3.50 -18.07
C THR A 16 10.19 -4.16 -19.36
N ALA A 17 9.98 -3.50 -20.50
CA ALA A 17 10.41 -3.98 -21.80
C ALA A 17 11.92 -4.26 -21.85
N ASP A 18 12.73 -3.38 -21.27
CA ASP A 18 14.20 -3.47 -21.33
C ASP A 18 14.72 -4.64 -20.48
N GLU A 19 14.11 -4.85 -19.31
CA GLU A 19 14.43 -5.98 -18.45
C GLU A 19 14.03 -7.33 -19.10
N PHE A 20 12.86 -7.42 -19.72
CA PHE A 20 12.47 -8.63 -20.45
C PHE A 20 13.30 -8.88 -21.71
N ARG A 21 13.71 -7.83 -22.45
CA ARG A 21 14.68 -7.97 -23.57
C ARG A 21 16.03 -8.49 -23.08
N ARG A 22 16.47 -8.05 -21.91
CA ARG A 22 17.70 -8.56 -21.27
C ARG A 22 17.58 -10.04 -20.98
N VAL A 23 16.45 -10.51 -20.43
CA VAL A 23 16.19 -11.95 -20.23
C VAL A 23 16.25 -12.71 -21.56
N VAL A 24 15.56 -12.24 -22.61
CA VAL A 24 15.62 -12.88 -23.94
C VAL A 24 17.06 -12.98 -24.45
N THR A 25 17.84 -11.91 -24.28
CA THR A 25 19.24 -11.85 -24.72
C THR A 25 20.11 -12.83 -23.93
N GLU A 26 20.00 -12.83 -22.60
CA GLU A 26 20.74 -13.76 -21.73
C GLU A 26 20.42 -15.22 -22.06
N THR A 27 19.14 -15.56 -22.30
CA THR A 27 18.73 -16.91 -22.70
C THR A 27 19.27 -17.29 -24.08
N ARG A 28 19.30 -16.36 -25.04
CA ARG A 28 19.91 -16.61 -26.37
C ARG A 28 21.42 -16.84 -26.31
N LEU A 29 22.09 -16.29 -25.29
CA LEU A 29 23.50 -16.51 -25.01
C LEU A 29 23.78 -17.81 -24.23
N GLY A 30 22.74 -18.62 -23.98
CA GLY A 30 22.87 -19.93 -23.35
C GLY A 30 22.63 -19.95 -21.84
N LYS A 31 22.23 -18.83 -21.22
CA LYS A 31 21.81 -18.82 -19.81
C LYS A 31 20.48 -19.55 -19.66
N ASP A 32 20.30 -20.29 -18.56
CA ASP A 32 19.00 -20.88 -18.24
C ASP A 32 17.94 -19.78 -18.09
N LEU A 33 16.75 -20.02 -18.63
CA LEU A 33 15.65 -19.05 -18.60
C LEU A 33 15.23 -18.72 -17.16
N ASN A 34 15.21 -19.69 -16.25
CA ASN A 34 14.81 -19.46 -14.87
C ASN A 34 15.87 -18.63 -14.14
N ASP A 35 17.15 -18.92 -14.37
CA ASP A 35 18.24 -18.11 -13.81
C ASP A 35 18.21 -16.66 -14.31
N ALA A 36 17.83 -16.46 -15.58
CA ALA A 36 17.64 -15.13 -16.15
C ALA A 36 16.45 -14.39 -15.53
N LEU A 37 15.33 -15.08 -15.33
CA LEU A 37 14.12 -14.55 -14.69
C LEU A 37 14.34 -14.26 -13.19
N ALA A 38 15.04 -15.14 -12.47
CA ALA A 38 15.41 -14.93 -11.08
C ALA A 38 16.32 -13.71 -10.92
N ALA A 39 17.30 -13.54 -11.80
CA ALA A 39 18.13 -12.34 -11.83
C ALA A 39 17.31 -11.07 -12.11
N LEU A 40 16.27 -11.14 -12.95
CA LEU A 40 15.34 -10.02 -13.19
C LEU A 40 14.47 -9.73 -11.96
N ALA A 41 14.00 -10.76 -11.26
CA ALA A 41 13.21 -10.63 -10.04
C ALA A 41 14.01 -9.99 -8.91
N GLU A 42 15.31 -10.26 -8.84
CA GLU A 42 16.22 -9.62 -7.89
C GLU A 42 16.47 -8.15 -8.24
N ARG A 43 16.68 -7.81 -9.51
CA ARG A 43 16.90 -6.41 -9.95
C ARG A 43 15.68 -5.51 -9.80
N THR A 44 14.49 -6.05 -10.10
CA THR A 44 13.24 -5.26 -10.08
C THR A 44 12.67 -5.10 -8.66
N GLU A 45 13.19 -5.87 -7.68
CA GLU A 45 12.69 -5.91 -6.29
C GLU A 45 11.17 -6.13 -6.17
N ASN A 46 10.54 -6.72 -7.20
CA ASN A 46 9.11 -6.93 -7.24
C ASN A 46 8.75 -8.26 -6.58
N GLN A 47 8.12 -8.20 -5.41
CA GLN A 47 7.68 -9.40 -4.69
C GLN A 47 6.74 -10.25 -5.54
N ASP A 48 5.70 -9.70 -6.16
CA ASP A 48 4.73 -10.50 -6.91
C ASP A 48 5.41 -11.24 -8.08
N PHE A 49 6.41 -10.62 -8.71
CA PHE A 49 7.20 -11.27 -9.74
C PHE A 49 8.11 -12.39 -9.21
N LYS A 50 8.67 -12.24 -7.99
CA LYS A 50 9.42 -13.32 -7.32
C LYS A 50 8.56 -14.58 -7.13
N TRP A 51 7.27 -14.43 -6.82
CA TRP A 51 6.35 -15.55 -6.67
C TRP A 51 6.13 -16.29 -7.99
N VAL A 52 6.04 -15.56 -9.11
CA VAL A 52 5.92 -16.15 -10.45
C VAL A 52 7.16 -16.97 -10.79
N VAL A 53 8.36 -16.43 -10.55
CA VAL A 53 9.62 -17.16 -10.81
C VAL A 53 9.75 -18.41 -9.94
N GLN A 54 9.45 -18.32 -8.64
CA GLN A 54 9.46 -19.47 -7.74
C GLN A 54 8.48 -20.56 -8.18
N ALA A 55 7.30 -20.19 -8.64
CA ALA A 55 6.33 -21.15 -9.15
C ALA A 55 6.81 -21.85 -10.43
N MET A 56 7.50 -21.13 -11.32
CA MET A 56 8.15 -21.71 -12.49
C MET A 56 9.28 -22.68 -12.11
N GLU A 57 10.10 -22.35 -11.10
CA GLU A 57 11.15 -23.23 -10.59
C GLU A 57 10.58 -24.51 -9.96
N ILE A 58 9.53 -24.39 -9.14
CA ILE A 58 8.83 -25.53 -8.54
C ILE A 58 8.21 -26.41 -9.63
N HIS A 59 7.53 -25.79 -10.61
CA HIS A 59 6.95 -26.51 -11.74
C HIS A 59 8.01 -27.30 -12.51
N ARG A 60 9.18 -26.72 -12.77
CA ARG A 60 10.28 -27.40 -13.45
C ARG A 60 10.78 -28.63 -12.67
N ALA A 61 10.80 -28.56 -11.33
CA ALA A 61 11.27 -29.64 -10.48
C ALA A 61 10.25 -30.79 -10.34
N VAL A 62 8.95 -30.47 -10.28
CA VAL A 62 7.88 -31.44 -10.02
C VAL A 62 7.22 -31.95 -11.30
N GLY A 63 7.23 -31.16 -12.38
CA GLY A 63 6.45 -31.39 -13.59
C GLY A 63 4.96 -31.05 -13.41
N GLY A 64 4.17 -31.18 -14.48
CA GLY A 64 2.73 -30.90 -14.49
C GLY A 64 2.32 -29.83 -15.51
N ASP A 65 1.13 -29.25 -15.35
CA ASP A 65 0.67 -28.15 -16.21
C ASP A 65 1.13 -26.80 -15.66
N LEU A 66 2.04 -26.13 -16.39
CA LEU A 66 2.54 -24.81 -16.01
C LEU A 66 1.43 -23.76 -16.06
N ALA A 67 0.46 -23.92 -16.97
CA ALA A 67 -0.65 -22.98 -17.08
C ALA A 67 -1.47 -22.99 -15.79
N GLU A 68 -1.78 -24.18 -15.26
CA GLU A 68 -2.50 -24.33 -13.99
C GLU A 68 -1.73 -23.72 -12.81
N VAL A 69 -0.41 -23.97 -12.72
CA VAL A 69 0.43 -23.39 -11.65
C VAL A 69 0.46 -21.87 -11.72
N LEU A 70 0.65 -21.31 -12.92
CA LEU A 70 0.65 -19.87 -13.11
C LEU A 70 -0.72 -19.25 -12.81
N ASP A 71 -1.82 -19.87 -13.23
CA ASP A 71 -3.18 -19.41 -12.95
C ASP A 71 -3.45 -19.35 -11.43
N ASN A 72 -2.97 -20.33 -10.66
CA ASN A 72 -3.07 -20.33 -9.20
C ASN A 72 -2.25 -19.21 -8.54
N VAL A 73 -1.08 -18.89 -9.08
CA VAL A 73 -0.27 -17.76 -8.59
C VAL A 73 -0.93 -16.44 -8.95
N PHE A 74 -1.45 -16.30 -10.17
CA PHE A 74 -2.15 -15.11 -10.62
C PHE A 74 -3.42 -14.84 -9.82
N SER A 75 -4.22 -15.88 -9.51
CA SER A 75 -5.40 -15.72 -8.65
C SER A 75 -5.01 -15.23 -7.26
N THR A 76 -3.97 -15.83 -6.65
CA THR A 76 -3.44 -15.43 -5.35
C THR A 76 -2.94 -13.97 -5.34
N ILE A 77 -2.18 -13.56 -6.35
CA ILE A 77 -1.71 -12.18 -6.49
C ILE A 77 -2.89 -11.22 -6.66
N ARG A 78 -3.89 -11.60 -7.46
CA ARG A 78 -5.09 -10.78 -7.70
C ARG A 78 -5.91 -10.60 -6.43
N ASP A 79 -6.07 -11.65 -5.65
CA ASP A 79 -6.78 -11.63 -4.37
C ASP A 79 -6.03 -10.77 -3.35
N ARG A 80 -4.70 -10.91 -3.25
CA ARG A 80 -3.88 -10.03 -2.40
C ARG A 80 -4.00 -8.56 -2.81
N ASN A 81 -3.99 -8.28 -4.11
CA ASN A 81 -4.14 -6.92 -4.64
C ASN A 81 -5.56 -6.37 -4.48
N SER A 82 -6.60 -7.21 -4.47
CA SER A 82 -7.97 -6.77 -4.20
C SER A 82 -8.13 -6.40 -2.73
N VAL A 83 -7.62 -7.23 -1.81
CA VAL A 83 -7.60 -6.97 -0.37
C VAL A 83 -6.81 -5.70 -0.06
N ARG A 84 -5.61 -5.54 -0.64
CA ARG A 84 -4.79 -4.32 -0.45
C ARG A 84 -5.51 -3.07 -0.93
N ARG A 85 -6.22 -3.13 -2.06
CA ARG A 85 -7.04 -2.01 -2.55
C ARG A 85 -8.22 -1.72 -1.63
N GLN A 86 -8.88 -2.75 -1.11
CA GLN A 86 -9.98 -2.60 -0.15
C GLN A 86 -9.52 -1.95 1.16
N ILE A 87 -8.38 -2.39 1.70
CA ILE A 87 -7.72 -1.79 2.87
C ILE A 87 -7.39 -0.32 2.61
N GLN A 88 -6.81 0.01 1.44
CA GLN A 88 -6.50 1.40 1.11
C GLN A 88 -7.76 2.27 1.00
N ALA A 89 -8.84 1.75 0.43
CA ALA A 89 -10.12 2.45 0.32
C ALA A 89 -10.77 2.68 1.70
N LEU A 90 -10.89 1.63 2.52
CA LEU A 90 -11.43 1.73 3.89
C LEU A 90 -10.58 2.63 4.78
N GLY A 91 -9.25 2.51 4.66
CA GLY A 91 -8.32 3.37 5.37
C GLY A 91 -8.45 4.85 4.98
N ALA A 92 -8.79 5.15 3.72
CA ALA A 92 -9.03 6.52 3.28
C ALA A 92 -10.30 7.11 3.90
N GLU A 93 -11.40 6.35 3.96
CA GLU A 93 -12.64 6.75 4.64
C GLU A 93 -12.41 6.99 6.15
N GLY A 94 -11.67 6.08 6.80
CA GLY A 94 -11.28 6.23 8.20
C GLY A 94 -10.43 7.46 8.46
N ARG A 95 -9.46 7.78 7.58
CA ARG A 95 -8.64 9.00 7.65
C ARG A 95 -9.46 10.27 7.49
N LEU A 96 -10.41 10.28 6.55
CA LEU A 96 -11.31 11.43 6.35
C LEU A 96 -12.18 11.66 7.59
N SER A 97 -12.82 10.61 8.10
CA SER A 97 -13.66 10.67 9.30
C SER A 97 -12.87 11.15 10.52
N ALA A 98 -11.66 10.64 10.70
CA ALA A 98 -10.75 11.09 11.75
C ALA A 98 -10.37 12.56 11.62
N THR A 99 -10.08 13.01 10.39
CA THR A 99 -9.73 14.41 10.12
C THR A 99 -10.89 15.34 10.47
N VAL A 100 -12.11 14.97 10.10
CA VAL A 100 -13.33 15.74 10.44
C VAL A 100 -13.54 15.77 11.96
N LEU A 101 -13.42 14.62 12.65
CA LEU A 101 -13.61 14.54 14.09
C LEU A 101 -12.59 15.39 14.87
N ILE A 102 -11.33 15.36 14.45
CA ILE A 102 -10.27 16.19 15.04
C ILE A 102 -10.50 17.68 14.73
N ALA A 103 -10.98 18.02 13.53
CA ALA A 103 -11.23 19.40 13.13
C ALA A 103 -12.47 20.01 13.82
N LEU A 104 -13.46 19.19 14.18
CA LEU A 104 -14.73 19.61 14.76
C LEU A 104 -14.59 20.54 15.99
N PRO A 105 -13.81 20.23 17.04
CA PRO A 105 -13.66 21.13 18.19
C PRO A 105 -13.04 22.49 17.81
N PHE A 106 -12.11 22.53 16.85
CA PHE A 106 -11.52 23.78 16.37
C PHE A 106 -12.50 24.59 15.53
N GLY A 107 -13.27 23.92 14.66
CA GLY A 107 -14.34 24.55 13.89
C GLY A 107 -15.45 25.12 14.79
N ALA A 108 -15.86 24.37 15.81
CA ALA A 108 -16.82 24.83 16.81
C ALA A 108 -16.28 26.03 17.60
N ALA A 109 -15.02 25.99 18.03
CA ALA A 109 -14.39 27.13 18.70
C ALA A 109 -14.38 28.38 17.79
N MET A 110 -13.99 28.23 16.52
CA MET A 110 -14.00 29.32 15.54
C MET A 110 -15.41 29.89 15.33
N PHE A 111 -16.41 29.01 15.21
CA PHE A 111 -17.81 29.39 15.05
C PHE A 111 -18.35 30.15 16.27
N ILE A 112 -18.05 29.68 17.48
CA ILE A 112 -18.43 30.36 18.74
C ILE A 112 -17.75 31.74 18.81
N GLN A 113 -16.49 31.85 18.42
CA GLN A 113 -15.76 33.12 18.42
C GLN A 113 -16.37 34.15 17.45
N LEU A 114 -16.92 33.71 16.32
CA LEU A 114 -17.61 34.58 15.35
C LEU A 114 -18.96 35.08 15.87
N ILE A 115 -19.72 34.22 16.55
CA ILE A 115 -21.06 34.58 17.07
C ILE A 115 -20.98 35.39 18.36
N ASN A 116 -20.08 35.01 19.27
CA ASN A 116 -19.93 35.64 20.58
C ASN A 116 -18.44 35.90 20.87
N PRO A 117 -17.88 36.99 20.32
CA PRO A 117 -16.49 37.35 20.55
C PRO A 117 -16.26 37.67 22.03
N GLY A 118 -15.42 36.87 22.68
CA GLY A 118 -15.11 37.00 24.11
C GLY A 118 -15.57 35.82 24.96
N TYR A 119 -16.48 34.97 24.45
CA TYR A 119 -16.93 33.77 25.17
C TYR A 119 -15.78 32.79 25.43
N LEU A 120 -14.92 32.54 24.43
CA LEU A 120 -13.72 31.71 24.62
C LEU A 120 -12.70 32.35 25.57
N GLY A 121 -12.73 33.68 25.75
CA GLY A 121 -11.86 34.40 26.68
C GLY A 121 -12.04 33.96 28.14
N LEU A 122 -13.25 33.52 28.52
CA LEU A 122 -13.57 33.01 29.85
C LEU A 122 -12.80 31.71 30.18
N LEU A 123 -12.45 30.92 29.17
CA LEU A 123 -11.65 29.70 29.34
C LEU A 123 -10.21 30.01 29.74
N PHE A 124 -9.67 31.17 29.36
CA PHE A 124 -8.30 31.56 29.69
C PHE A 124 -8.19 32.32 31.02
N GLN A 125 -9.30 32.81 31.56
CA GLN A 125 -9.34 33.61 32.78
C GLN A 125 -9.53 32.79 34.06
N SER A 126 -9.98 31.54 33.95
CA SER A 126 -10.26 30.69 35.10
C SER A 126 -9.35 29.46 35.16
N ALA A 127 -8.99 29.02 36.37
CA ALA A 127 -8.22 27.79 36.57
C ALA A 127 -8.95 26.56 36.01
N LEU A 128 -10.30 26.54 36.09
CA LEU A 128 -11.13 25.49 35.49
C LEU A 128 -11.10 25.50 33.96
N GLY A 129 -11.00 26.66 33.32
CA GLY A 129 -10.90 26.74 31.87
C GLY A 129 -9.58 26.17 31.35
N TRP A 130 -8.47 26.44 32.04
CA TRP A 130 -7.17 25.83 31.72
C TRP A 130 -7.17 24.31 31.88
N THR A 131 -7.78 23.76 32.94
CA THR A 131 -7.87 22.30 33.11
C THR A 131 -8.73 21.63 32.03
N LEU A 132 -9.82 22.26 31.60
CA LEU A 132 -10.65 21.78 30.49
C LEU A 132 -9.90 21.79 29.16
N LEU A 133 -9.15 22.86 28.86
CA LEU A 133 -8.34 22.96 27.64
C LEU A 133 -7.24 21.89 27.59
N ILE A 134 -6.52 21.68 28.69
CA ILE A 134 -5.49 20.64 28.78
C ILE A 134 -6.10 19.25 28.58
N THR A 135 -7.24 18.98 29.23
CA THR A 135 -7.93 17.69 29.09
C THR A 135 -8.41 17.45 27.66
N ALA A 136 -8.94 18.49 27.00
CA ALA A 136 -9.34 18.43 25.60
C ALA A 136 -8.14 18.17 24.66
N LEU A 137 -7.00 18.82 24.92
CA LEU A 137 -5.79 18.61 24.11
C LEU A 137 -5.27 17.18 24.26
N ILE A 138 -5.26 16.65 25.49
CA ILE A 138 -4.85 15.27 25.77
C ILE A 138 -5.80 14.28 25.10
N SER A 139 -7.11 14.48 25.19
CA SER A 139 -8.09 13.57 24.59
C SER A 139 -7.99 13.55 23.06
N ILE A 140 -7.80 14.71 22.41
CA ILE A 140 -7.52 14.79 20.97
C ILE A 140 -6.21 14.08 20.62
N GLY A 141 -5.15 14.27 21.41
CA GLY A 141 -3.87 13.61 21.22
C GLY A 141 -3.96 12.09 21.30
N ILE A 142 -4.64 11.57 22.34
CA ILE A 142 -4.88 10.13 22.50
C ILE A 142 -5.71 9.59 21.34
N GLY A 143 -6.81 10.26 20.98
CA GLY A 143 -7.68 9.85 19.87
C GLY A 143 -6.92 9.80 18.55
N SER A 144 -6.11 10.82 18.26
CA SER A 144 -5.27 10.86 17.05
C SER A 144 -4.26 9.72 17.00
N LEU A 145 -3.59 9.43 18.12
CA LEU A 145 -2.64 8.30 18.20
C LEU A 145 -3.34 6.95 18.03
N TRP A 146 -4.53 6.79 18.62
CA TRP A 146 -5.34 5.57 18.48
C TRP A 146 -5.72 5.30 17.04
N ILE A 147 -6.23 6.32 16.35
CA ILE A 147 -6.57 6.24 14.92
C ILE A 147 -5.34 5.95 14.09
N LYS A 148 -4.21 6.61 14.36
CA LYS A 148 -2.95 6.36 13.65
C LYS A 148 -2.46 4.93 13.83
N ARG A 149 -2.66 4.31 15.00
CA ARG A 149 -2.32 2.90 15.23
C ARG A 149 -3.25 1.97 14.48
N LEU A 150 -4.56 2.17 14.56
CA LEU A 150 -5.55 1.37 13.82
C LEU A 150 -5.26 1.37 12.32
N LEU A 151 -4.95 2.54 11.75
CA LEU A 151 -4.65 2.70 10.33
C LEU A 151 -3.26 2.19 9.92
N LYS A 152 -2.32 1.96 10.86
CA LYS A 152 -0.97 1.47 10.55
C LYS A 152 -0.90 -0.07 10.53
N VAL A 153 -1.77 -0.76 11.26
CA VAL A 153 -1.70 -2.23 11.43
C VAL A 153 -1.97 -3.00 10.12
N GLU A 154 -2.52 -2.36 9.10
CA GLU A 154 -2.84 -3.00 7.81
C GLU A 154 -1.83 -2.67 6.68
N TYR A 155 -0.72 -1.97 6.96
CA TYR A 155 0.34 -1.66 5.99
C TYR A 155 1.60 -2.50 6.18
#